data_AF-A0A9E6JFV6-F1
#
_entry.id   AF-A0A9E6JFV6-F1
#
_cell.length_a   1.000
_cell.length_b   1.000
_cell.length_c   1.000
_cell.angle_alpha   90.00
_cell.angle_beta   90.00
_cell.angle_gamma   90.00
#
_symmetry.space_group_name_H-M   'P 1'
#
loop_
_entity.id
_entity.type
_entity.pdbx_description
1 polymer ?
#
loop_
_entity_poly.entity_id
_entity_poly.type
_entity_poly.pdbx_seq_one_letter_code
_entity_poly.pdbx_strand_id
1 'polypeptide(L)'
;MKTAKKLLLAAMILPLTLGTASAFAAKDHKKGSYGEFGFDRGIMRQLDLTDAQKEQIKALRETSKTQMKAEFKQNFEAHHAEMQANKEKLQALVLADTFDQVAANELAKQMVEQQTERKVKRLEKQHQMLSILTPEQKTKYVELQKERAEKQFNKMRERLSDSEA
;
A
#
# COMPACT_ATOMS: atom_id res chain seq x y z
N MET A 1 52.11 42.33 25.23
CA MET A 1 53.42 41.64 25.35
C MET A 1 53.12 40.14 25.38
N LYS A 2 53.44 39.40 24.30
CA LYS A 2 54.49 38.34 24.22
C LYS A 2 54.27 37.22 25.26
N THR A 3 54.15 35.91 25.00
CA THR A 3 54.47 34.96 23.90
C THR A 3 53.90 33.57 24.34
N ALA A 4 53.12 32.83 23.53
CA ALA A 4 53.50 31.81 22.54
C ALA A 4 54.16 30.48 23.05
N LYS A 5 53.65 29.35 22.51
CA LYS A 5 54.32 28.05 22.12
C LYS A 5 54.42 26.95 23.21
N LYS A 6 54.18 25.64 23.00
CA LYS A 6 54.18 24.73 21.82
C LYS A 6 53.54 23.34 22.15
N LEU A 7 52.92 22.73 21.13
CA LEU A 7 52.99 21.32 20.66
C LEU A 7 52.85 20.14 21.64
N LEU A 8 51.94 19.20 21.32
CA LEU A 8 52.34 17.89 20.76
C LEU A 8 51.16 17.21 20.05
N LEU A 9 51.36 16.99 18.76
CA LEU A 9 50.55 16.20 17.85
C LEU A 9 51.20 14.81 17.80
N ALA A 10 50.46 13.75 18.13
CA ALA A 10 50.92 12.38 17.91
C ALA A 10 49.76 11.55 17.33
N ALA A 11 49.84 11.34 16.02
CA ALA A 11 49.03 10.41 15.27
C ALA A 11 49.44 8.97 15.62
N MET A 12 48.46 8.10 15.90
CA MET A 12 48.59 6.68 15.63
C MET A 12 47.44 6.24 14.73
N ILE A 13 47.82 5.96 13.48
CA ILE A 13 47.05 5.23 12.50
C ILE A 13 47.11 3.75 12.90
N LEU A 14 45.96 3.09 13.04
CA LEU A 14 45.83 1.66 12.75
C LEU A 14 44.41 1.35 12.22
N PRO A 15 44.28 0.67 11.06
CA PRO A 15 43.01 0.41 10.41
C PRO A 15 42.37 -0.88 10.97
N LEU A 16 41.11 -0.81 11.40
CA LEU A 16 40.28 -1.99 11.57
C LEU A 16 39.07 -1.89 10.65
N THR A 17 39.29 -2.36 9.43
CA THR A 17 38.24 -2.77 8.51
C THR A 17 37.56 -4.02 9.05
N LEU A 18 36.34 -3.88 9.57
CA LEU A 18 35.39 -4.97 9.63
C LEU A 18 34.15 -4.54 8.87
N GLY A 19 34.16 -4.90 7.58
CA GLY A 19 33.00 -4.85 6.73
C GLY A 19 31.94 -5.80 7.26
N THR A 20 30.86 -5.23 7.79
CA THR A 20 29.55 -5.86 7.70
C THR A 20 28.75 -5.02 6.73
N ALA A 21 28.94 -5.33 5.44
CA ALA A 21 27.93 -5.00 4.46
C ALA A 21 26.69 -5.81 4.84
N SER A 22 25.82 -5.22 5.65
CA SER A 22 24.43 -5.64 5.77
C SER A 22 23.79 -5.36 4.43
N ALA A 23 24.06 -6.23 3.46
CA ALA A 23 23.19 -6.41 2.31
C ALA A 23 21.89 -6.94 2.89
N PHE A 24 21.05 -6.04 3.39
CA PHE A 24 19.63 -6.28 3.45
C PHE A 24 19.24 -6.56 2.00
N ALA A 25 19.19 -7.85 1.67
CA ALA A 25 18.43 -8.36 0.57
C ALA A 25 16.99 -7.95 0.88
N ALA A 26 16.65 -6.72 0.49
CA ALA A 26 15.29 -6.30 0.26
C ALA A 26 14.80 -7.23 -0.84
N LYS A 27 14.30 -8.39 -0.41
CA LYS A 27 13.58 -9.33 -1.25
C LYS A 27 12.47 -8.48 -1.80
N ASP A 28 12.63 -8.12 -3.07
CA ASP A 28 11.73 -7.26 -3.80
C ASP A 28 10.37 -7.94 -3.73
N HIS A 29 9.57 -7.55 -2.74
CA HIS A 29 8.22 -8.02 -2.59
C HIS A 29 7.51 -7.42 -3.79
N LYS A 30 7.47 -8.17 -4.90
CA LYS A 30 6.59 -7.92 -6.03
C LYS A 30 5.20 -7.77 -5.41
N LYS A 31 4.82 -6.53 -5.13
CA LYS A 31 3.49 -6.18 -4.64
C LYS A 31 2.55 -6.85 -5.63
N GLY A 32 1.72 -7.74 -5.10
CA GLY A 32 0.71 -8.41 -5.90
C GLY A 32 0.01 -7.37 -6.77
N SER A 33 -0.28 -7.73 -8.02
CA SER A 33 -0.88 -6.86 -9.04
C SER A 33 -2.34 -6.51 -8.72
N TYR A 34 -2.62 -6.04 -7.50
CA TYR A 34 -3.75 -5.18 -7.26
C TYR A 34 -3.38 -3.83 -7.86
N GLY A 35 -3.78 -3.64 -9.12
CA GLY A 35 -3.62 -2.36 -9.77
C GLY A 35 -4.23 -1.26 -8.92
N GLU A 36 -3.69 -0.05 -9.04
CA GLU A 36 -4.11 1.19 -8.39
C GLU A 36 -5.63 1.48 -8.47
N PHE A 37 -6.35 0.76 -9.33
CA PHE A 37 -7.78 0.83 -9.54
C PHE A 37 -8.61 -0.26 -8.84
N GLY A 38 -8.01 -1.12 -8.02
CA GLY A 38 -8.76 -2.20 -7.35
C GLY A 38 -9.23 -3.31 -8.29
N PHE A 39 -8.61 -3.45 -9.46
CA PHE A 39 -8.87 -4.55 -10.38
C PHE A 39 -7.65 -5.43 -10.54
N ASP A 40 -7.94 -6.72 -10.60
CA ASP A 40 -6.95 -7.71 -10.97
C ASP A 40 -6.73 -7.68 -12.49
N ARG A 41 -5.58 -7.12 -12.91
CA ARG A 41 -5.19 -7.08 -14.32
C ARG A 41 -5.11 -8.47 -14.94
N GLY A 42 -4.81 -9.49 -14.14
CA GLY A 42 -4.80 -10.86 -14.61
C GLY A 42 -6.20 -11.37 -14.93
N ILE A 43 -7.24 -11.01 -14.17
CA ILE A 43 -8.61 -11.49 -14.46
C ILE A 43 -9.07 -10.85 -15.77
N MET A 44 -8.86 -9.54 -15.91
CA MET A 44 -9.26 -8.80 -17.11
C MET A 44 -8.67 -9.35 -18.41
N ARG A 45 -7.45 -9.92 -18.35
CA ARG A 45 -6.81 -10.57 -19.52
C ARG A 45 -7.48 -11.88 -19.94
N GLN A 46 -8.25 -12.50 -19.07
CA GLN A 46 -8.92 -13.79 -19.29
C GLN A 46 -10.40 -13.63 -19.72
N LEU A 47 -10.90 -12.39 -19.82
CA LEU A 47 -12.29 -12.09 -20.17
C LEU A 47 -12.55 -11.96 -21.68
N ASP A 48 -11.54 -12.26 -22.52
CA ASP A 48 -11.66 -12.21 -23.98
C ASP A 48 -12.30 -10.91 -24.48
N LEU A 49 -11.78 -9.78 -23.97
CA LEU A 49 -12.31 -8.46 -24.26
C LEU A 49 -12.17 -8.12 -25.75
N THR A 50 -13.20 -7.51 -26.34
CA THR A 50 -13.11 -6.95 -27.70
C THR A 50 -12.18 -5.75 -27.71
N ASP A 51 -11.70 -5.36 -28.89
CA ASP A 51 -10.80 -4.20 -28.99
C ASP A 51 -11.51 -2.90 -28.59
N ALA A 52 -12.79 -2.74 -28.95
CA ALA A 52 -13.62 -1.63 -28.49
C ALA A 52 -13.75 -1.60 -26.95
N GLN A 53 -13.94 -2.75 -26.29
CA GLN A 53 -13.97 -2.83 -24.83
C GLN A 53 -12.60 -2.44 -24.23
N LYS A 54 -11.49 -2.94 -24.79
CA LYS A 54 -10.14 -2.59 -24.32
C LYS A 54 -9.88 -1.10 -24.40
N GLU A 55 -10.30 -0.44 -25.47
CA GLU A 55 -10.17 1.01 -25.64
C GLU A 55 -10.98 1.77 -24.60
N GLN A 56 -12.25 1.41 -24.39
CA GLN A 56 -13.10 2.04 -23.36
C GLN A 56 -12.49 1.90 -21.95
N ILE A 57 -11.98 0.72 -21.62
CA ILE A 57 -11.34 0.44 -20.33
C ILE A 57 -10.05 1.26 -20.17
N LYS A 58 -9.28 1.41 -21.25
CA LYS A 58 -8.06 2.22 -21.25
C LYS A 58 -8.39 3.69 -21.00
N ALA A 59 -9.38 4.23 -21.71
CA ALA A 59 -9.86 5.60 -21.52
C ALA A 59 -10.34 5.84 -20.08
N LEU A 60 -11.15 4.93 -19.52
CA LEU A 60 -11.62 5.00 -18.13
C LEU A 60 -10.45 5.06 -17.14
N ARG A 61 -9.39 4.25 -17.36
CA ARG A 61 -8.19 4.24 -16.50
C ARG A 61 -7.38 5.52 -16.61
N GLU A 62 -7.23 6.08 -17.80
CA GLU A 62 -6.49 7.33 -18.03
C GLU A 62 -7.21 8.53 -17.38
N THR A 63 -8.53 8.62 -17.55
CA THR A 63 -9.35 9.62 -16.87
C THR A 63 -9.26 9.48 -15.35
N SER A 64 -9.44 8.27 -14.84
CA SER A 64 -9.37 8.00 -13.40
C SER A 64 -7.97 8.30 -12.82
N LYS A 65 -6.89 8.02 -13.58
CA LYS A 65 -5.52 8.33 -13.18
C LYS A 65 -5.31 9.85 -13.08
N THR A 66 -5.83 10.59 -14.05
CA THR A 66 -5.69 12.04 -14.11
C THR A 66 -6.45 12.70 -12.96
N GLN A 67 -7.71 12.28 -12.73
CA GLN A 67 -8.52 12.73 -11.59
C GLN A 67 -7.83 12.42 -10.26
N MET A 68 -7.36 11.18 -10.07
CA MET A 68 -6.70 10.79 -8.82
C MET A 68 -5.41 11.58 -8.58
N LYS A 69 -4.63 11.87 -9.64
CA LYS A 69 -3.44 12.71 -9.52
C LYS A 69 -3.78 14.15 -9.13
N ALA A 70 -4.88 14.70 -9.66
CA ALA A 70 -5.35 16.03 -9.31
C ALA A 70 -5.83 16.08 -7.85
N GLU A 71 -6.69 15.13 -7.45
CA GLU A 71 -7.18 14.99 -6.07
C GLU A 71 -6.02 14.80 -5.08
N PHE A 72 -5.03 13.97 -5.44
CA PHE A 72 -3.86 13.74 -4.60
C PHE A 72 -3.07 15.03 -4.41
N LYS A 73 -2.79 15.77 -5.48
CA LYS A 73 -2.06 17.04 -5.39
C LYS A 73 -2.82 18.08 -4.55
N GLN A 74 -4.13 18.19 -4.77
CA GLN A 74 -4.97 19.14 -4.05
C GLN A 74 -5.03 18.85 -2.55
N ASN A 75 -5.10 17.56 -2.18
CA ASN A 75 -5.31 17.14 -0.80
C ASN A 75 -4.04 16.62 -0.12
N PHE A 76 -2.86 16.75 -0.75
CA PHE A 76 -1.62 16.14 -0.28
C PHE A 76 -1.28 16.60 1.15
N GLU A 77 -1.26 17.92 1.36
CA GLU A 77 -0.89 18.52 2.65
C GLU A 77 -1.91 18.17 3.74
N ALA A 78 -3.20 18.28 3.43
CA ALA A 78 -4.28 17.94 4.36
C ALA A 78 -4.23 16.46 4.77
N HIS A 79 -4.06 15.56 3.79
CA HIS A 79 -3.94 14.12 4.04
C HIS A 79 -2.69 13.79 4.86
N HIS A 80 -1.57 14.46 4.58
CA HIS A 80 -0.34 14.28 5.34
C HIS A 80 -0.49 14.74 6.80
N ALA A 81 -1.06 15.92 7.03
CA ALA A 81 -1.32 16.45 8.37
C ALA A 81 -2.26 15.55 9.17
N GLU A 82 -3.34 15.08 8.54
CA GLU A 82 -4.28 14.12 9.13
C GLU A 82 -3.58 12.81 9.52
N MET A 83 -2.74 12.25 8.64
CA MET A 83 -1.98 11.03 8.94
C MET A 83 -1.00 11.22 10.10
N GLN A 84 -0.35 12.38 10.19
CA GLN A 84 0.52 12.71 11.31
C GLN A 84 -0.26 12.82 12.62
N ALA A 85 -1.38 13.55 12.63
CA ALA A 85 -2.22 13.69 13.80
C ALA A 85 -2.75 12.33 14.30
N ASN A 86 -3.19 11.46 13.38
CA ASN A 86 -3.63 10.11 13.74
C ASN A 86 -2.48 9.27 14.32
N LYS A 87 -1.27 9.39 13.76
CA LYS A 87 -0.08 8.70 14.27
C LYS A 87 0.28 9.18 15.69
N GLU A 88 0.22 10.48 15.96
CA GLU A 88 0.48 11.05 17.28
C GLU A 88 -0.55 10.58 18.31
N LYS A 89 -1.85 10.60 17.97
CA LYS A 89 -2.91 10.07 18.83
C LYS A 89 -2.70 8.59 19.15
N LEU A 90 -2.35 7.78 18.14
CA LEU A 90 -2.02 6.37 18.32
C LEU A 90 -0.82 6.18 19.25
N GLN A 91 0.24 6.97 19.06
CA GLN A 91 1.42 6.91 19.91
C GLN A 91 1.10 7.29 21.36
N ALA A 92 0.32 8.35 21.58
CA ALA A 92 -0.09 8.76 22.92
C ALA A 92 -0.89 7.66 23.63
N LEU A 93 -1.82 7.00 22.94
CA LEU A 93 -2.62 5.91 23.51
C LEU A 93 -1.79 4.67 23.86
N VAL A 94 -0.82 4.31 23.03
CA VAL A 94 -0.01 3.10 23.20
C VAL A 94 1.13 3.30 24.22
N LEU A 95 1.61 4.53 24.38
CA LEU A 95 2.68 4.87 25.32
C LEU A 95 2.17 5.36 26.69
N ALA A 96 0.87 5.52 26.87
CA ALA A 96 0.28 5.90 28.14
C ALA A 96 0.49 4.83 29.23
N ASP A 97 0.63 5.27 30.49
CA ASP A 97 0.78 4.36 31.63
C ASP A 97 -0.40 3.39 31.80
N THR A 98 -1.59 3.81 31.36
CA THR A 98 -2.79 2.98 31.31
C THR A 98 -3.47 3.10 29.95
N PHE A 99 -4.02 1.99 29.47
CA PHE A 99 -4.68 1.95 28.16
C PHE A 99 -6.11 2.47 28.24
N ASP A 100 -6.38 3.59 27.55
CA ASP A 100 -7.73 4.12 27.40
C ASP A 100 -8.45 3.45 26.23
N GLN A 101 -9.25 2.43 26.55
CA GLN A 101 -10.04 1.70 25.56
C GLN A 101 -11.13 2.56 24.90
N VAL A 102 -11.67 3.57 25.59
CA VAL A 102 -12.72 4.45 25.04
C VAL A 102 -12.11 5.34 23.97
N ALA A 103 -11.00 6.01 24.27
CA ALA A 103 -10.28 6.86 23.33
C ALA A 103 -9.72 6.07 22.14
N ALA A 104 -9.24 4.84 22.37
CA ALA A 104 -8.80 3.96 21.28
C ALA A 104 -9.95 3.58 20.33
N ASN A 105 -11.13 3.27 20.87
CA ASN A 105 -12.31 2.98 20.05
C ASN A 105 -12.79 4.19 19.24
N GLU A 106 -12.72 5.40 19.81
CA GLU A 106 -13.07 6.63 19.10
C GLU A 106 -12.12 6.92 17.94
N LEU A 107 -10.81 6.81 18.18
CA LEU A 107 -9.81 6.98 17.13
C LEU A 107 -9.99 5.95 16.01
N ALA A 108 -10.28 4.68 16.36
CA ALA A 108 -10.57 3.64 15.39
C ALA A 108 -11.80 3.97 14.54
N LYS A 109 -12.89 4.47 15.14
CA LYS A 109 -14.10 4.88 14.41
C LYS A 109 -13.80 5.98 13.38
N GLN A 110 -13.05 7.01 13.76
CA GLN A 110 -12.63 8.07 12.84
C GLN A 110 -11.85 7.52 11.63
N MET A 111 -10.93 6.57 11.87
CA MET A 111 -10.18 5.93 10.80
C MET A 111 -11.06 5.06 9.89
N VAL A 112 -12.10 4.41 10.44
CA VAL A 112 -13.05 3.58 9.68
C VAL A 112 -13.91 4.43 8.75
N GLU A 113 -14.34 5.62 9.17
CA GLU A 113 -15.12 6.53 8.31
C GLU A 113 -14.34 6.89 7.03
N GLN A 114 -13.07 7.27 7.18
CA GLN A 114 -12.19 7.56 6.04
C GLN A 114 -11.97 6.35 5.13
N GLN A 115 -11.84 5.15 5.71
CA GLN A 115 -11.73 3.93 4.92
C GLN A 115 -13.02 3.61 4.17
N THR A 116 -14.17 3.91 4.76
CA THR A 116 -15.49 3.68 4.17
C THR A 116 -15.66 4.51 2.90
N GLU A 117 -15.35 5.81 2.95
CA GLU A 117 -15.41 6.67 1.75
C GLU A 117 -14.50 6.17 0.63
N ARG A 118 -13.26 5.79 0.96
CA ARG A 118 -12.30 5.22 0.00
C ARG A 118 -12.80 3.91 -0.60
N LYS A 119 -13.45 3.06 0.23
CA LYS A 119 -14.03 1.80 -0.21
C LYS A 119 -15.19 2.03 -1.17
N VAL A 120 -16.09 2.97 -0.88
CA VAL A 120 -17.20 3.34 -1.76
C VAL A 120 -16.68 3.86 -3.10
N LYS A 121 -15.72 4.80 -3.11
CA LYS A 121 -15.09 5.29 -4.36
C LYS A 121 -14.44 4.17 -5.17
N ARG A 122 -13.86 3.16 -4.52
CA ARG A 122 -13.33 1.97 -5.20
C ARG A 122 -14.44 1.12 -5.81
N LEU A 123 -15.54 0.89 -5.09
CA LEU A 123 -16.70 0.13 -5.57
C LEU A 123 -17.36 0.82 -6.78
N GLU A 124 -17.45 2.14 -6.76
CA GLU A 124 -17.98 2.92 -7.89
C GLU A 124 -17.13 2.72 -9.15
N LYS A 125 -15.80 2.85 -9.03
CA LYS A 125 -14.87 2.56 -10.14
C LYS A 125 -15.01 1.12 -10.61
N GLN A 126 -15.14 0.16 -9.69
CA GLN A 126 -15.43 -1.25 -9.97
C GLN A 126 -16.69 -1.42 -10.83
N HIS A 127 -17.77 -0.76 -10.44
CA HIS A 127 -19.03 -0.78 -11.16
C HIS A 127 -18.89 -0.20 -12.58
N GLN A 128 -18.30 0.99 -12.73
CA GLN A 128 -18.11 1.67 -14.03
C GLN A 128 -17.30 0.83 -15.03
N MET A 129 -16.29 0.12 -14.54
CA MET A 129 -15.55 -0.82 -15.35
C MET A 129 -16.45 -2.01 -15.75
N LEU A 130 -17.05 -2.69 -14.77
CA LEU A 130 -17.85 -3.88 -15.04
C LEU A 130 -19.06 -3.59 -15.96
N SER A 131 -19.56 -2.36 -16.03
CA SER A 131 -20.60 -1.99 -17.00
C SER A 131 -20.18 -2.09 -18.47
N ILE A 132 -18.88 -2.14 -18.79
CA ILE A 132 -18.36 -2.35 -20.15
C ILE A 132 -18.47 -3.82 -20.59
N LEU A 133 -18.56 -4.75 -19.63
CA LEU A 133 -18.57 -6.18 -19.88
C LEU A 133 -19.97 -6.69 -20.26
N THR A 134 -20.02 -7.71 -21.12
CA THR A 134 -21.26 -8.44 -21.42
C THR A 134 -21.72 -9.27 -20.21
N PRO A 135 -22.98 -9.73 -20.17
CA PRO A 135 -23.47 -10.63 -19.12
C PRO A 135 -22.61 -11.90 -18.96
N GLU A 136 -22.20 -12.53 -20.07
CA GLU A 136 -21.37 -13.74 -20.03
C GLU A 136 -19.98 -13.45 -19.46
N GLN A 137 -19.37 -12.31 -19.85
CA GLN A 137 -18.08 -11.88 -19.32
C GLN A 137 -18.16 -11.55 -17.82
N LYS A 138 -19.28 -11.01 -17.32
CA LYS A 138 -19.50 -10.78 -15.88
C LYS A 138 -19.57 -12.10 -15.11
N THR A 139 -20.25 -13.11 -15.65
CA THR A 139 -20.28 -14.47 -15.06
C THR A 139 -18.86 -15.05 -14.98
N LYS A 140 -18.12 -15.03 -16.10
CA LYS A 140 -16.71 -15.48 -16.14
C LYS A 140 -15.82 -14.70 -15.17
N TYR A 141 -16.04 -13.39 -15.02
CA TYR A 141 -15.32 -12.56 -14.06
C TYR A 141 -15.52 -13.01 -12.61
N VAL A 142 -16.74 -13.39 -12.22
CA VAL A 142 -17.03 -13.90 -10.87
C VAL A 142 -16.39 -15.26 -10.65
N GLU A 143 -16.41 -16.16 -11.63
CA GLU A 143 -15.74 -17.47 -11.56
C GLU A 143 -14.24 -17.33 -11.36
N LEU A 144 -13.58 -16.51 -12.18
CA LEU A 144 -12.15 -16.25 -12.08
C LEU A 144 -11.76 -15.57 -10.75
N GLN A 145 -12.64 -14.76 -10.16
CA GLN A 145 -12.43 -14.23 -8.81
C GLN A 145 -12.43 -15.33 -7.75
N LYS A 146 -13.38 -16.27 -7.82
CA LYS A 146 -13.46 -17.40 -6.88
C LYS A 146 -12.23 -18.30 -6.98
N GLU A 147 -11.85 -18.70 -8.20
CA GLU A 147 -10.67 -19.53 -8.44
C GLU A 147 -9.40 -18.88 -7.85
N ARG A 148 -9.25 -17.56 -8.02
CA ARG A 148 -8.11 -16.84 -7.43
C ARG A 148 -8.19 -16.76 -5.92
N ALA A 149 -9.36 -16.53 -5.35
CA ALA A 149 -9.53 -16.51 -3.91
C ALA A 149 -9.12 -17.86 -3.29
N GLU A 150 -9.56 -18.97 -3.88
CA GLU A 150 -9.18 -20.33 -3.48
C GLU A 150 -7.67 -20.57 -3.63
N LYS A 151 -7.07 -20.15 -4.75
CA LYS A 151 -5.62 -20.28 -4.95
C LYS A 151 -4.82 -19.49 -3.91
N GLN A 152 -5.25 -18.27 -3.57
CA GLN A 152 -4.60 -17.48 -2.53
C GLN A 152 -4.78 -18.11 -1.14
N PHE A 153 -5.97 -18.65 -0.86
CA PHE A 153 -6.24 -19.38 0.38
C PHE A 153 -5.35 -20.61 0.53
N ASN A 154 -5.26 -21.45 -0.50
CA ASN A 154 -4.39 -22.64 -0.48
C ASN A 154 -2.92 -22.28 -0.30
N LYS A 155 -2.44 -21.24 -1.00
CA LYS A 155 -1.08 -20.73 -0.84
C LYS A 155 -0.80 -20.21 0.57
N MET A 156 -1.81 -19.58 1.21
CA MET A 156 -1.68 -19.16 2.61
C MET A 156 -1.59 -20.37 3.53
N ARG A 157 -2.45 -21.38 3.31
CA ARG A 157 -2.46 -22.62 4.10
C ARG A 157 -1.12 -23.35 4.02
N GLU A 158 -0.54 -23.50 2.83
CA GLU A 158 0.80 -24.10 2.64
C GLU A 158 1.89 -23.34 3.41
N ARG A 159 1.88 -22.01 3.37
CA ARG A 159 2.85 -21.19 4.12
C ARG A 159 2.73 -21.36 5.64
N LEU A 160 1.52 -21.58 6.14
CA LEU A 160 1.29 -21.83 7.56
C LEU A 160 1.81 -23.21 7.95
N SER A 161 1.53 -24.25 7.15
CA SER A 161 2.05 -25.60 7.42
C SER A 161 3.57 -25.68 7.31
N ASP A 162 4.18 -24.95 6.37
CA ASP A 162 5.64 -24.90 6.20
C ASP A 162 6.34 -24.11 7.33
N SER A 163 5.61 -23.25 8.05
CA SER A 163 6.17 -22.48 9.18
C SER A 163 6.15 -23.24 10.51
N GLU A 164 5.44 -24.38 10.56
CA GLU A 164 5.30 -25.25 11.73
C GLU A 164 6.26 -26.46 11.70
N ALA A 165 7.00 -26.66 10.61
CA ALA A 165 7.99 -27.74 10.41
C ALA A 165 9.43 -27.22 10.49
#